data_AF-A0A7R8YQ09-F1
#
_entry.id   AF-A0A7R8YQ09-F1
#
_cell.length_a   1.000
_cell.length_b   1.000
_cell.length_c   1.000
_cell.angle_alpha   90.00
_cell.angle_beta   90.00
_cell.angle_gamma   90.00
#
_symmetry.space_group_name_H-M   'P 1'
#
loop_
_entity.id
_entity.type
_entity.pdbx_description
1 polymer ?
#
loop_
_entity_poly.entity_id
_entity_poly.type
_entity_poly.pdbx_seq_one_letter_code
_entity_poly.pdbx_strand_id
1 'polypeptide(L)'
;MSYLTNFTPETARNILIEIIKTVNQPENSKRLSEAKASAGKEMILMLQYVFPLVMQLQMEVIKGFGFPGTREGLVQFAQLVRELEREDVEIARLRSQIRAIYLPPIVINTNNDVLI
;
A
#
# COMPACT_ATOMS: atom_id res chain seq x y z
N MET A 1 0.33 23.15 0.58
CA MET A 1 -0.97 23.12 1.28
C MET A 1 -1.26 21.66 1.60
N SER A 2 -1.12 21.26 2.87
CA SER A 2 -1.61 19.96 3.34
C SER A 2 -3.14 20.03 3.41
N TYR A 3 -3.84 19.16 2.69
CA TYR A 3 -5.31 19.17 2.63
C TYR A 3 -5.97 18.61 3.89
N LEU A 4 -5.18 18.00 4.78
CA LEU A 4 -5.62 17.50 6.08
C LEU A 4 -4.92 18.29 7.18
N THR A 5 -5.68 19.18 7.81
CA THR A 5 -5.20 20.00 8.93
C THR A 5 -4.93 19.17 10.19
N ASN A 6 -5.41 17.92 10.27
CA ASN A 6 -5.23 17.00 11.41
C ASN A 6 -5.17 15.53 10.94
N PHE A 7 -4.04 15.10 10.36
CA PHE A 7 -3.81 13.68 10.07
C PHE A 7 -3.31 12.97 11.35
N THR A 8 -4.12 12.09 11.91
CA THR A 8 -3.82 11.37 13.16
C THR A 8 -3.53 9.88 12.90
N PRO A 9 -2.92 9.16 13.86
CA PRO A 9 -2.77 7.70 13.78
C PRO A 9 -4.08 6.96 13.54
N GLU A 10 -5.17 7.42 14.15
CA GLU A 10 -6.50 6.83 13.94
C GLU A 10 -6.98 6.99 12.50
N THR A 11 -6.87 8.20 11.93
CA THR A 11 -7.21 8.45 10.53
C THR A 11 -6.35 7.60 9.60
N ALA A 12 -5.05 7.49 9.86
CA ALA A 12 -4.15 6.64 9.08
C ALA A 12 -4.59 5.17 9.10
N ARG A 13 -4.89 4.61 10.27
CA ARG A 13 -5.38 3.22 10.41
C ARG A 13 -6.69 3.03 9.65
N ASN A 14 -7.65 3.94 9.80
CA ASN A 14 -8.94 3.87 9.12
C ASN A 14 -8.78 3.85 7.59
N ILE A 15 -7.93 4.72 7.04
CA ILE A 15 -7.64 4.73 5.60
C ILE A 15 -6.98 3.42 5.15
N LEU A 16 -5.96 2.92 5.88
CA LEU A 16 -5.28 1.68 5.52
C LEU A 16 -6.22 0.46 5.59
N ILE A 17 -7.11 0.41 6.58
CA ILE A 17 -8.16 -0.61 6.68
C ILE A 17 -9.11 -0.51 5.49
N GLU A 18 -9.51 0.70 5.11
CA GLU A 18 -10.42 0.89 3.98
C GLU A 18 -9.76 0.51 2.64
N ILE A 19 -8.47 0.76 2.47
CA ILE A 19 -7.67 0.26 1.34
C ILE A 19 -7.72 -1.27 1.29
N ILE A 20 -7.46 -1.94 2.42
CA ILE A 20 -7.47 -3.41 2.50
C ILE A 20 -8.88 -3.95 2.18
N LYS A 21 -9.94 -3.35 2.71
CA LYS A 21 -11.32 -3.72 2.39
C LYS A 21 -11.60 -3.56 0.90
N THR A 22 -11.21 -2.43 0.32
CA THR A 22 -11.42 -2.11 -1.10
C THR A 22 -10.70 -3.12 -2.00
N VAL A 23 -9.45 -3.44 -1.68
CA VAL A 23 -8.67 -4.49 -2.37
C VAL A 23 -9.37 -5.85 -2.34
N ASN A 24 -10.01 -6.19 -1.22
CA ASN A 24 -10.68 -7.47 -1.02
C ASN A 24 -12.12 -7.52 -1.56
N GLN A 25 -12.63 -6.43 -2.15
CA GLN A 25 -13.90 -6.47 -2.85
C GLN A 25 -13.82 -7.44 -4.04
N PRO A 26 -14.87 -8.23 -4.34
CA PRO A 26 -14.81 -9.32 -5.31
C PRO A 26 -14.28 -8.92 -6.69
N GLU A 27 -14.65 -7.73 -7.17
CA GLU A 27 -14.21 -7.20 -8.47
C GLU A 27 -12.71 -6.86 -8.45
N ASN A 28 -12.25 -6.17 -7.41
CA ASN A 28 -10.86 -5.76 -7.26
C ASN A 28 -9.95 -6.97 -7.01
N SER A 29 -10.38 -7.90 -6.17
CA SER A 29 -9.63 -9.11 -5.87
C SER A 29 -9.49 -10.00 -7.10
N LYS A 30 -10.54 -10.10 -7.93
CA LYS A 30 -10.49 -10.82 -9.21
C LYS A 30 -9.48 -10.18 -10.16
N ARG A 31 -9.56 -8.86 -10.36
CA ARG A 31 -8.64 -8.10 -11.23
C ARG A 31 -7.19 -8.21 -10.77
N LEU A 32 -6.94 -8.15 -9.46
CA LEU A 32 -5.60 -8.34 -8.89
C LEU A 32 -5.10 -9.78 -9.05
N SER A 33 -5.97 -10.79 -8.92
CA SER A 33 -5.60 -12.19 -9.13
C SER A 33 -5.22 -12.47 -10.59
N GLU A 34 -5.96 -11.91 -11.55
CA GLU A 34 -5.66 -12.03 -12.97
C GLU A 34 -4.31 -11.38 -13.30
N ALA A 35 -4.04 -10.19 -12.76
CA ALA A 35 -2.75 -9.52 -12.90
C ALA A 35 -1.60 -10.33 -12.28
N LYS A 36 -1.82 -10.94 -11.10
CA LYS A 36 -0.86 -11.85 -10.46
C LYS A 36 -0.59 -13.10 -11.29
N ALA A 37 -1.63 -13.68 -11.90
CA ALA A 37 -1.49 -14.84 -12.78
C ALA A 37 -0.63 -14.51 -14.01
N SER A 38 -0.82 -13.32 -14.60
CA SER A 38 -0.02 -12.83 -15.72
C SER A 38 1.44 -12.51 -15.33
N ALA A 39 1.68 -12.05 -14.10
CA ALA A 39 3.02 -11.79 -13.60
C ALA A 39 3.78 -13.05 -13.18
N GLY A 40 3.07 -14.09 -12.74
CA GLY A 40 3.67 -15.31 -12.20
C GLY A 40 4.46 -15.02 -10.92
N LYS A 41 5.73 -15.45 -10.88
CA LYS A 41 6.66 -15.21 -9.76
C LYS A 41 7.65 -14.08 -10.03
N GLU A 42 7.58 -13.45 -11.20
CA GLU A 42 8.54 -12.44 -11.63
C GLU A 42 8.29 -11.12 -10.90
N MET A 43 9.26 -10.69 -10.09
CA MET A 43 9.13 -9.47 -9.28
C MET A 43 8.89 -8.23 -10.14
N ILE A 44 9.60 -8.11 -11.27
CA ILE A 44 9.44 -6.98 -12.19
C ILE A 44 8.02 -6.97 -12.77
N LEU A 45 7.48 -8.14 -13.15
CA LEU A 45 6.12 -8.23 -13.69
C LEU A 45 5.05 -7.96 -12.62
N MET A 46 5.29 -8.33 -11.36
CA MET A 46 4.41 -7.94 -10.24
C MET A 46 4.35 -6.42 -10.09
N LEU A 47 5.48 -5.73 -10.22
CA LEU A 47 5.52 -4.26 -10.21
C LEU A 47 4.96 -3.62 -11.50
N GLN A 48 4.96 -4.33 -12.63
CA GLN A 48 4.37 -3.80 -13.87
C GLN A 48 2.85 -4.01 -13.94
N TYR A 49 2.34 -5.16 -13.49
CA TYR A 49 0.93 -5.52 -13.63
C TYR A 49 0.11 -5.29 -12.37
N VAL A 50 0.63 -5.61 -11.19
CA VAL A 50 -0.14 -5.59 -9.94
C VAL A 50 -0.02 -4.24 -9.24
N PHE A 51 1.17 -3.66 -9.18
CA PHE A 51 1.40 -2.38 -8.50
C PHE A 51 0.52 -1.23 -9.03
N PRO A 52 0.36 -0.99 -10.34
CA PRO A 52 -0.49 0.10 -10.82
C PRO A 52 -1.96 -0.05 -10.40
N LEU A 53 -2.45 -1.29 -10.30
CA LEU A 53 -3.81 -1.58 -9.82
C LEU A 53 -3.96 -1.21 -8.35
N VAL A 54 -3.00 -1.62 -7.52
CA VAL A 54 -3.00 -1.28 -6.09
C VAL A 54 -2.88 0.24 -5.89
N MET A 55 -2.09 0.94 -6.70
CA MET A 55 -2.02 2.42 -6.65
C MET A 55 -3.36 3.05 -7.03
N GLN A 56 -4.03 2.56 -8.07
CA GLN A 56 -5.35 3.04 -8.48
C GLN A 56 -6.37 2.91 -7.34
N LEU A 57 -6.44 1.74 -6.70
CA LEU A 57 -7.36 1.51 -5.58
C LEU A 57 -7.05 2.40 -4.38
N GLN A 58 -5.76 2.60 -4.07
CA GLN A 58 -5.38 3.52 -3.01
C GLN A 58 -5.79 4.96 -3.31
N MET A 59 -5.61 5.44 -4.54
CA MET A 59 -6.03 6.79 -4.94
C MET A 59 -7.55 7.00 -4.81
N GLU A 60 -8.36 6.00 -5.15
CA GLU A 60 -9.82 6.06 -4.97
C GLU A 60 -10.21 6.15 -3.49
N VAL A 61 -9.56 5.37 -2.62
CA VAL A 61 -9.86 5.39 -1.19
C VAL A 61 -9.43 6.71 -0.56
N ILE A 62 -8.19 7.16 -0.73
CA ILE A 62 -7.68 8.36 -0.06
C ILE A 62 -8.46 9.63 -0.46
N LYS A 63 -9.07 9.63 -1.66
CA LYS A 63 -9.96 10.71 -2.12
C LYS A 63 -11.16 10.90 -1.20
N GLY A 64 -11.73 9.80 -0.67
CA GLY A 64 -12.82 9.83 0.30
C GLY A 64 -12.43 10.45 1.66
N PHE A 65 -11.13 10.58 1.94
CA PHE A 65 -10.58 11.14 3.17
C PHE A 65 -9.96 12.53 2.97
N GLY A 66 -10.21 13.17 1.82
CA GLY A 66 -9.76 14.55 1.55
C GLY A 66 -8.36 14.67 0.93
N PHE A 67 -7.70 13.56 0.59
CA PHE A 67 -6.50 13.63 -0.25
C PHE A 67 -6.88 13.83 -1.72
N PRO A 68 -6.00 14.42 -2.55
CA PRO A 68 -6.14 14.34 -3.99
C PRO A 68 -6.12 12.87 -4.46
N GLY A 69 -7.06 12.49 -5.32
CA GLY A 69 -7.07 11.18 -6.01
C GLY A 69 -6.02 11.08 -7.12
N THR A 70 -4.82 11.62 -6.89
CA THR A 70 -3.72 11.68 -7.86
C THR A 70 -2.47 11.02 -7.27
N ARG A 71 -1.44 10.85 -8.10
CA ARG A 71 -0.15 10.30 -7.65
C ARG A 71 0.49 11.17 -6.57
N GLU A 72 0.37 12.48 -6.68
CA GLU A 72 0.87 13.43 -5.69
C GLU A 72 0.15 13.26 -4.35
N GLY A 73 -1.18 13.10 -4.37
CA GLY A 73 -1.96 12.82 -3.15
C GLY A 73 -1.55 11.49 -2.50
N LEU A 74 -1.30 10.46 -3.31
CA LEU A 74 -0.81 9.17 -2.81
C LEU A 74 0.59 9.27 -2.19
N VAL A 75 1.50 10.04 -2.80
CA VAL A 75 2.84 10.28 -2.24
C VAL A 75 2.74 11.01 -0.89
N GLN A 76 1.89 12.03 -0.79
CA GLN A 76 1.65 12.75 0.47
C GLN A 76 1.11 11.82 1.56
N PHE A 77 0.08 11.02 1.24
CA PHE A 77 -0.45 10.01 2.16
C PHE A 77 0.64 9.02 2.61
N ALA A 78 1.44 8.51 1.66
CA ALA A 78 2.50 7.56 1.96
C ALA A 78 3.62 8.15 2.84
N GLN A 79 3.90 9.45 2.75
CA GLN A 79 4.84 10.17 3.61
C GLN A 79 4.29 10.27 5.04
N LEU A 80 3.04 10.72 5.21
CA LEU A 80 2.41 10.82 6.52
C LEU A 80 2.31 9.46 7.23
N VAL A 81 1.92 8.40 6.50
CA VAL A 81 1.90 7.03 7.04
C VAL A 81 3.29 6.57 7.47
N ARG A 82 4.35 6.95 6.74
CA ARG A 82 5.75 6.58 7.08
C ARG A 82 6.22 7.26 8.37
N GLU A 83 5.75 8.45 8.68
CA GLU A 83 6.08 9.12 9.93
C GLU A 83 5.45 8.37 11.11
N LEU A 84 4.18 7.98 10.97
CA LEU A 84 3.42 7.31 12.02
C LEU A 84 3.80 5.83 12.22
N GLU A 85 4.26 5.12 11.19
CA GLU A 85 4.61 3.69 11.30
C GLU A 85 5.78 3.42 12.27
N ARG A 86 6.57 4.45 12.59
CA ARG A 86 7.70 4.33 13.53
C ARG A 86 7.24 4.21 14.98
N GLU A 87 6.06 4.74 15.28
CA GLU A 87 5.50 4.84 16.63
C GLU A 87 4.26 3.95 16.81
N ASP A 88 3.63 3.54 15.70
CA ASP A 88 2.42 2.72 15.69
C ASP A 88 2.62 1.41 14.91
N VAL A 89 2.75 0.31 15.66
CA VAL A 89 2.95 -1.04 15.13
C VAL A 89 1.77 -1.50 14.27
N GLU A 90 0.54 -1.04 14.56
CA GLU A 90 -0.64 -1.43 13.79
C GLU A 90 -0.63 -0.75 12.41
N ILE A 91 -0.22 0.51 12.33
CA ILE A 91 0.01 1.20 11.04
C ILE A 91 1.07 0.45 10.21
N ALA A 92 2.17 0.04 10.83
CA ALA A 92 3.22 -0.74 10.16
C ALA A 92 2.67 -2.09 9.62
N ARG A 93 1.86 -2.80 10.43
CA ARG A 93 1.22 -4.06 10.06
C ARG A 93 0.25 -3.90 8.90
N LEU A 94 -0.61 -2.88 8.92
CA LEU A 94 -1.58 -2.61 7.85
C LEU A 94 -0.87 -2.21 6.55
N ARG A 95 0.16 -1.35 6.64
CA ARG A 95 0.96 -0.96 5.47
C ARG A 95 1.68 -2.15 4.86
N SER A 96 2.21 -3.05 5.68
CA SER A 96 2.87 -4.28 5.22
C SER A 96 1.91 -5.19 4.45
N GLN A 97 0.67 -5.35 4.92
CA GLN A 97 -0.35 -6.12 4.20
C GLN A 97 -0.65 -5.57 2.81
N ILE A 98 -0.74 -4.25 2.66
CA ILE A 98 -0.95 -3.62 1.36
C ILE A 98 0.25 -3.86 0.43
N ARG A 99 1.48 -3.72 0.95
CA ARG A 99 2.71 -3.98 0.19
C ARG A 99 2.81 -5.42 -0.29
N ALA A 100 2.42 -6.38 0.55
CA ALA A 100 2.43 -7.81 0.21
C ALA A 100 1.50 -8.18 -0.97
N ILE A 101 0.60 -7.28 -1.38
CA ILE A 101 -0.23 -7.51 -2.58
C ILE A 101 0.62 -7.48 -3.85
N TYR A 102 1.60 -6.57 -3.92
CA TYR A 102 2.39 -6.32 -5.14
C TYR A 102 3.90 -6.57 -4.99
N LEU A 103 4.38 -6.80 -3.77
CA LEU A 103 5.74 -7.29 -3.52
C LEU A 103 5.70 -8.81 -3.35
N PRO A 104 6.62 -9.57 -4.00
CA PRO A 104 6.77 -10.99 -3.71
C PRO A 104 7.18 -11.18 -2.24
N PRO A 105 6.87 -12.35 -1.63
CA PRO A 105 7.37 -12.67 -0.30
C PRO A 105 8.89 -12.62 -0.31
N ILE A 106 9.45 -11.61 0.36
CA ILE A 106 10.90 -11.52 0.57
C ILE A 106 11.23 -12.57 1.61
N VAL A 107 11.79 -13.70 1.18
CA VAL A 107 12.44 -14.64 2.10
C VAL A 107 13.70 -13.93 2.55
N ILE A 108 13.65 -13.30 3.72
CA ILE A 108 14.85 -12.77 4.36
C ILE A 108 15.64 -14.00 4.80
N ASN A 109 16.51 -14.52 3.94
CA ASN A 109 17.57 -15.39 4.42
C ASN A 109 18.49 -14.47 5.23
N THR A 110 18.33 -14.51 6.55
CA THR A 110 19.24 -13.87 7.50
C THR A 110 20.57 -14.62 7.50
N ASN A 111 21.27 -14.62 6.37
CA ASN A 111 22.67 -15.03 6.28
C ASN A 111 23.46 -13.76 5.97
N ASN A 112 24.03 -13.19 7.04
CA ASN A 112 25.16 -12.27 7.07
C ASN A 112 25.57 -11.61 5.74
N ASP A 113 25.30 -10.31 5.64
CA ASP A 113 26.23 -9.39 4.98
C ASP A 113 26.46 -8.21 5.93
N VAL A 114 27.29 -8.45 6.95
CA VAL A 114 28.22 -7.42 7.41
C VAL A 114 29.23 -7.28 6.29
N LEU A 115 29.15 -6.21 5.52
CA LEU A 115 30.27 -5.74 4.71
C LEU A 115 30.47 -4.26 5.03
N ILE A 116 31.39 -4.06 5.97
CA ILE A 116 32.43 -3.03 6.08
C ILE A 116 32.19 -1.73 5.31
#